data_AF-A0A951UJH5-F1
#
_entry.id   AF-A0A951UJH5-F1
#
_cell.length_a   1.000
_cell.length_b   1.000
_cell.length_c   1.000
_cell.angle_alpha   90.00
_cell.angle_beta   90.00
_cell.angle_gamma   90.00
#
_symmetry.space_group_name_H-M   'P 1'
#
loop_
_entity.id
_entity.type
_entity.pdbx_description
1 polymer ?
#
loop_
_entity_poly.entity_id
_entity_poly.type
_entity_poly.pdbx_seq_one_letter_code
_entity_poly.pdbx_strand_id
1 'polypeptide(L)'
;MQQSHRELVNNADLSNGTIESFTTERTYPKEYSEAIAQLKQQHQQELERLEQELRVGLLSEATTKAEEQVQEQLTALQKLFQEQKKQNIQLQQRLDELEGLRQLELENQRLQRRIQELENALEESPAQEWGNTLTLQATKALNKQVKQALEKTIDLRSLAQEAPKENATECLRLMGMALKQIASAMNNTQALQAAALILGSEPTPQAIAYRAEQLQLLPQAVADIRQVLSSPGCTWQEYLDVAQEYEVIKQDYLAELTRQEKELIAALEKAEQPAVIGLGSIVAHADPYRTLYAARGEVIQDLGDEVIVAWDHWQNESKKTDRYFRDELRFWQPQ
;
A
#
# COMPACT_ATOMS: atom_id res chain seq x y z
N MET A 1 82.97 -48.69 -101.12
CA MET A 1 83.57 -47.37 -101.44
C MET A 1 82.63 -46.70 -102.44
N GLN A 2 82.08 -45.50 -102.32
CA GLN A 2 82.40 -44.26 -101.60
C GLN A 2 81.07 -43.69 -101.02
N GLN A 3 80.95 -43.33 -99.74
CA GLN A 3 81.18 -41.96 -99.20
C GLN A 3 80.53 -40.86 -100.05
N SER A 4 79.33 -40.42 -99.67
CA SER A 4 79.05 -39.20 -98.88
C SER A 4 79.22 -37.91 -99.69
N HIS A 5 78.13 -37.19 -99.91
CA HIS A 5 78.06 -35.76 -99.57
C HIS A 5 76.61 -35.38 -99.26
N ARG A 6 76.39 -34.99 -98.01
CA ARG A 6 75.20 -34.30 -97.52
C ARG A 6 75.41 -32.84 -97.92
N GLU A 7 74.72 -32.35 -98.93
CA GLU A 7 74.70 -30.92 -99.20
C GLU A 7 73.84 -30.25 -98.12
N LEU A 8 74.52 -29.53 -97.23
CA LEU A 8 73.88 -28.64 -96.26
C LEU A 8 73.30 -27.47 -97.05
N VAL A 9 71.98 -27.40 -97.16
CA VAL A 9 71.30 -26.19 -97.62
C VAL A 9 71.68 -25.07 -96.66
N ASN A 10 72.33 -24.06 -97.23
CA ASN A 10 72.92 -22.92 -96.58
C ASN A 10 71.79 -22.00 -96.07
N ASN A 11 71.86 -21.51 -94.83
CA ASN A 11 70.87 -20.59 -94.23
C ASN A 11 70.87 -19.19 -94.87
N ALA A 12 71.46 -19.02 -96.05
CA ALA A 12 71.56 -17.76 -96.79
C ALA A 12 70.37 -17.51 -97.73
N ASP A 13 69.48 -18.50 -97.95
CA ASP A 13 68.29 -18.34 -98.82
C ASP A 13 67.04 -17.82 -98.07
N LEU A 14 67.18 -17.41 -96.80
CA LEU A 14 66.09 -16.83 -95.99
C LEU A 14 66.09 -15.30 -95.92
N SER A 15 66.89 -14.60 -96.72
CA SER A 15 66.88 -13.13 -96.74
C SER A 15 66.50 -12.60 -98.11
N ASN A 16 65.19 -12.55 -98.40
CA ASN A 16 64.53 -11.47 -99.15
C ASN A 16 63.04 -11.78 -99.36
N GLY A 17 62.33 -12.03 -98.25
CA GLY A 17 60.90 -11.79 -98.19
C GLY A 17 60.71 -10.60 -97.27
N THR A 18 60.39 -9.45 -97.85
CA THR A 18 59.89 -8.24 -97.19
C THR A 18 59.16 -8.62 -95.89
N ILE A 19 59.76 -8.30 -94.73
CA ILE A 19 58.98 -8.20 -93.50
C ILE A 19 58.16 -6.93 -93.70
N GLU A 20 57.08 -7.08 -94.47
CA GLU A 20 55.99 -6.13 -94.49
C GLU A 20 55.61 -5.94 -93.03
N SER A 21 55.82 -4.72 -92.57
CA SER A 21 55.36 -4.16 -91.31
C SER A 21 54.30 -5.06 -90.67
N PHE A 22 54.64 -5.71 -89.56
CA PHE A 22 53.62 -6.21 -88.65
C PHE A 22 52.72 -5.02 -88.34
N THR A 23 51.59 -4.91 -89.03
CA THR A 23 50.53 -4.01 -88.64
C THR A 23 50.12 -4.51 -87.27
N THR A 24 50.25 -3.63 -86.28
CA THR A 24 49.97 -3.91 -84.87
C THR A 24 48.49 -4.24 -84.60
N GLU A 25 47.70 -4.46 -85.66
CA GLU A 25 46.27 -4.69 -85.65
C GLU A 25 45.97 -6.04 -86.32
N ARG A 26 45.85 -7.09 -85.51
CA ARG A 26 45.15 -8.31 -85.91
C ARG A 26 43.73 -7.94 -86.34
N THR A 27 43.40 -8.10 -87.62
CA THR A 27 42.05 -7.86 -88.12
C THR A 27 41.17 -9.07 -87.78
N TYR A 28 40.37 -8.95 -86.73
CA TYR A 28 39.43 -9.99 -86.29
C TYR A 28 38.20 -10.05 -87.22
N PRO A 29 37.51 -11.21 -87.32
CA PRO A 29 36.24 -11.32 -88.03
C PRO A 29 35.18 -10.36 -87.45
N LYS A 30 34.30 -9.83 -88.32
CA LYS A 30 33.34 -8.77 -87.97
C LYS A 30 32.45 -9.13 -86.77
N GLU A 31 31.99 -10.38 -86.70
CA GLU A 31 31.16 -10.89 -85.62
C GLU A 31 31.83 -10.78 -84.23
N TYR A 32 33.14 -11.04 -84.14
CA TYR A 32 33.88 -10.86 -82.89
C TYR A 32 34.09 -9.38 -82.55
N SER A 33 34.30 -8.53 -83.55
CA SER A 33 34.42 -7.09 -83.32
C SER A 33 33.11 -6.47 -82.81
N GLU A 34 31.97 -6.94 -83.31
CA GLU A 34 30.63 -6.55 -82.87
C GLU A 34 30.32 -7.09 -81.47
N ALA A 35 30.63 -8.35 -81.18
CA ALA A 35 30.46 -8.93 -79.85
C ALA A 35 31.33 -8.23 -78.79
N ILE A 36 32.59 -7.91 -79.12
CA ILE A 36 33.49 -7.15 -78.24
C ILE A 36 32.96 -5.72 -78.02
N ALA A 37 32.40 -5.08 -79.06
CA ALA A 37 31.79 -3.75 -78.94
C ALA A 37 30.53 -3.77 -78.06
N GLN A 38 29.66 -4.76 -78.22
CA GLN A 38 28.46 -4.95 -77.38
C GLN A 38 28.83 -5.21 -75.92
N LEU A 39 29.81 -6.09 -75.66
CA LEU A 39 30.30 -6.36 -74.30
C LEU A 39 30.90 -5.10 -73.66
N LYS A 40 31.69 -4.32 -74.40
CA LYS A 40 32.22 -3.04 -73.90
C LYS A 40 31.11 -2.05 -73.57
N GLN A 41 30.08 -1.96 -74.42
CA GLN A 41 28.94 -1.09 -74.18
C GLN A 41 28.13 -1.53 -72.95
N GLN A 42 27.89 -2.82 -72.79
CA GLN A 42 27.23 -3.38 -71.60
C GLN A 42 28.01 -3.08 -70.33
N HIS A 43 29.32 -3.35 -70.33
CA HIS A 43 30.17 -3.03 -69.17
C HIS A 43 30.20 -1.52 -68.85
N GLN A 44 30.20 -0.65 -69.87
CA GLN A 44 30.11 0.79 -69.64
C GLN A 44 28.80 1.18 -68.96
N GLN A 45 27.67 0.64 -69.42
CA GLN A 45 26.37 0.87 -68.81
C GLN A 45 26.28 0.32 -67.38
N GLU A 46 26.88 -0.84 -67.12
CA GLU A 46 26.95 -1.42 -65.77
C GLU A 46 27.82 -0.58 -64.83
N LEU A 47 28.96 -0.07 -65.30
CA LEU A 47 29.81 0.83 -64.51
C LEU A 47 29.09 2.14 -64.19
N GLU A 48 28.43 2.77 -65.17
CA GLU A 48 27.64 3.98 -64.95
C GLU A 48 26.51 3.75 -63.94
N ARG A 49 25.83 2.60 -64.03
CA ARG A 49 24.80 2.20 -63.08
C ARG A 49 25.37 2.01 -61.67
N LEU A 50 26.47 1.27 -61.53
CA LEU A 50 27.12 1.02 -60.24
C LEU A 50 27.65 2.32 -59.62
N GLU A 51 28.19 3.24 -60.41
CA GLU A 51 28.61 4.56 -59.94
C GLU A 51 27.43 5.40 -59.43
N GLN A 52 26.30 5.36 -60.12
CA GLN A 52 25.08 6.03 -59.66
C GLN A 52 24.54 5.40 -58.38
N GLU A 53 24.45 4.07 -58.31
CA GLU A 53 24.02 3.35 -57.10
C GLU A 53 24.95 3.64 -55.92
N LEU A 54 26.26 3.69 -56.14
CA LEU A 54 27.25 4.05 -55.11
C LEU A 54 27.11 5.51 -54.65
N ARG A 55 26.89 6.46 -55.57
CA ARG A 55 26.64 7.86 -55.20
C ARG A 55 25.37 8.01 -54.36
N VAL A 56 24.29 7.35 -54.76
CA VAL A 56 23.03 7.36 -54.01
C VAL A 56 23.22 6.70 -52.64
N GLY A 57 23.95 5.58 -52.58
CA GLY A 57 24.30 4.91 -51.33
C GLY A 57 25.07 5.82 -50.37
N LEU A 58 26.15 6.45 -50.84
CA LEU A 58 26.95 7.38 -50.03
C LEU A 58 26.16 8.59 -49.55
N LEU A 59 25.31 9.16 -50.41
CA LEU A 59 24.43 10.27 -50.02
C LEU A 59 23.43 9.83 -48.95
N SER A 60 22.82 8.66 -49.12
CA SER A 60 21.87 8.12 -48.13
C SER A 60 22.54 7.86 -46.78
N GLU A 61 23.74 7.29 -46.76
CA GLU A 61 24.50 7.04 -45.53
C GLU A 61 24.95 8.35 -44.86
N ALA A 62 25.33 9.35 -45.66
CA ALA A 62 25.64 10.68 -45.12
C ALA A 62 24.41 11.35 -44.50
N THR A 63 23.23 11.22 -45.14
CA THR A 63 21.98 11.76 -44.60
C THR A 63 21.54 11.05 -43.33
N THR A 64 21.62 9.71 -43.26
CA THR A 64 21.23 8.97 -42.05
C THR A 64 22.13 9.33 -40.87
N LYS A 65 23.45 9.44 -41.08
CA LYS A 65 24.39 9.89 -40.03
C LYS A 65 24.09 11.32 -39.56
N ALA A 66 23.74 12.22 -40.48
CA ALA A 66 23.36 13.58 -40.11
C ALA A 66 22.05 13.62 -39.32
N GLU A 67 21.05 12.81 -39.70
CA GLU A 67 19.78 12.68 -38.98
C GLU A 67 19.98 12.11 -37.57
N GLU A 68 20.79 11.06 -37.43
CA GLU A 68 21.16 10.47 -36.13
C GLU A 68 21.80 11.52 -35.21
N GLN A 69 22.79 12.28 -35.71
CA GLN A 69 23.43 13.34 -34.92
C GLN A 69 22.44 14.43 -34.49
N VAL A 70 21.53 14.84 -35.38
CA VAL A 70 20.50 15.83 -35.06
C VAL A 70 19.52 15.28 -34.02
N GLN A 71 19.12 14.01 -34.12
CA GLN A 71 18.26 13.36 -33.15
C GLN A 71 18.94 13.28 -31.77
N GLU A 72 20.20 12.88 -31.71
CA GLU A 72 20.97 12.87 -30.46
C GLU A 72 21.03 14.26 -29.83
N GLN A 73 21.34 15.30 -30.60
CA GLN A 73 21.37 16.68 -30.11
C GLN A 73 20.00 17.16 -29.62
N LEU A 74 18.92 16.85 -30.34
CA LEU A 74 17.57 17.18 -29.92
C LEU A 74 17.20 16.49 -28.60
N THR A 75 17.56 15.21 -28.44
CA THR A 75 17.28 14.48 -27.19
C THR A 75 18.09 15.05 -26.01
N ALA A 76 19.35 15.44 -26.24
CA ALA A 76 20.19 16.07 -25.22
C ALA A 76 19.62 17.44 -24.81
N LEU A 77 19.23 18.28 -25.77
CA LEU A 77 18.60 19.57 -25.52
C LEU A 77 17.27 19.43 -24.77
N GLN A 78 16.46 18.44 -25.13
CA GLN A 78 15.20 18.17 -24.44
C GLN A 78 15.43 17.80 -22.97
N LYS A 79 16.43 16.95 -22.68
CA LYS A 79 16.81 16.61 -21.30
C LYS A 79 17.26 17.83 -20.52
N LEU A 80 18.15 18.64 -21.09
CA LEU A 80 18.62 19.89 -20.46
C LEU A 80 17.47 20.86 -20.18
N PHE A 81 16.53 21.01 -21.12
CA PHE A 81 15.36 21.85 -20.93
C PHE A 81 14.45 21.36 -19.79
N GLN A 82 14.25 20.04 -19.69
CA GLN A 82 13.49 19.46 -18.58
C GLN A 82 14.17 19.68 -17.22
N GLU A 83 15.49 19.51 -17.15
CA GLU A 83 16.27 19.79 -15.95
C GLU A 83 16.19 21.27 -15.56
N GLN A 84 16.35 22.17 -16.51
CA GLN A 84 16.23 23.62 -16.28
C GLN A 84 14.83 24.00 -15.79
N LYS A 85 13.78 23.39 -16.35
CA LYS A 85 12.40 23.61 -15.89
C LYS A 85 12.20 23.16 -14.44
N LYS A 86 12.76 22.00 -14.06
CA LYS A 86 12.72 21.51 -12.67
C LYS A 86 13.43 22.46 -11.71
N GLN A 87 14.62 22.93 -12.09
CA GLN A 87 15.37 23.90 -11.29
C GLN A 87 14.62 25.21 -11.11
N ASN A 88 14.00 25.73 -12.18
CA ASN A 88 13.18 26.96 -12.08
C ASN A 88 12.00 26.79 -11.12
N ILE A 89 11.31 25.65 -11.15
CA ILE A 89 10.21 25.37 -10.20
C ILE A 89 10.74 25.35 -8.76
N GLN A 90 11.88 24.69 -8.52
CA GLN A 90 12.49 24.64 -7.18
C GLN A 90 12.93 26.03 -6.69
N LEU A 91 13.51 26.84 -7.58
CA LEU A 91 13.90 28.22 -7.25
C LEU A 91 12.68 29.09 -6.92
N GLN A 92 11.58 28.92 -7.67
CA GLN A 92 10.35 29.66 -7.42
C GLN A 92 9.73 29.28 -6.07
N GLN A 93 9.69 27.99 -5.73
CA GLN A 93 9.25 27.54 -4.40
C GLN A 93 10.09 28.16 -3.27
N ARG A 94 11.42 28.20 -3.42
CA ARG A 94 12.30 28.84 -2.43
C ARG A 94 12.07 30.35 -2.33
N LEU A 95 11.73 31.03 -3.43
CA LEU A 95 11.37 32.44 -3.39
C LEU A 95 10.06 32.65 -2.62
N ASP A 96 9.04 31.83 -2.87
CA ASP A 96 7.77 31.90 -2.15
C ASP A 96 7.95 31.65 -0.64
N GLU A 97 8.81 30.69 -0.26
CA GLU A 97 9.18 30.44 1.14
C GLU A 97 9.88 31.65 1.78
N LEU A 98 10.83 32.27 1.08
CA LEU A 98 11.54 33.47 1.56
C LEU A 98 10.60 34.67 1.69
N GLU A 99 9.64 34.83 0.79
CA GLU A 99 8.61 35.88 0.90
C GLU A 99 7.72 35.65 2.12
N GLY A 100 7.30 34.42 2.38
CA GLY A 100 6.55 34.06 3.59
C GLY A 100 7.33 34.34 4.88
N LEU A 101 8.61 33.98 4.93
CA LEU A 101 9.47 34.29 6.07
C LEU A 101 9.61 35.79 6.29
N ARG A 102 9.75 36.58 5.22
CA ARG A 102 9.84 38.04 5.30
C ARG A 102 8.56 38.67 5.83
N GLN A 103 7.38 38.13 5.49
CA GLN A 103 6.11 38.58 6.06
C GLN A 103 6.03 38.31 7.56
N LEU A 104 6.41 37.11 7.99
CA LEU A 104 6.46 36.75 9.41
C LEU A 104 7.46 37.60 10.20
N GLU A 105 8.59 37.97 9.59
CA GLU A 105 9.56 38.88 10.20
C GLU A 105 8.96 40.28 10.41
N LEU A 106 8.24 40.81 9.42
CA LEU A 106 7.54 42.10 9.53
C LEU A 106 6.44 42.07 10.61
N GLU A 107 5.67 40.97 10.70
CA GLU A 107 4.67 40.80 11.75
C GLU A 107 5.30 40.72 13.13
N ASN A 108 6.40 39.98 13.28
CA ASN A 108 7.15 39.93 14.53
C ASN A 108 7.68 41.31 14.94
N GLN A 109 8.25 42.07 14.01
CA GLN A 109 8.69 43.44 14.29
C GLN A 109 7.51 44.34 14.71
N ARG A 110 6.34 44.19 14.08
CA ARG A 110 5.13 44.93 14.46
C ARG A 110 4.65 44.56 15.85
N LEU A 111 4.65 43.27 16.20
CA LEU A 111 4.28 42.78 17.53
C LEU A 111 5.27 43.28 18.58
N GLN A 112 6.57 43.24 18.32
CA GLN A 112 7.59 43.76 19.22
C GLN A 112 7.39 45.25 19.51
N ARG A 113 7.14 46.07 18.48
CA ARG A 113 6.80 47.50 18.68
C ARG A 113 5.55 47.66 19.53
N ARG A 114 4.52 46.84 19.29
CA ARG A 114 3.28 46.92 20.06
C ARG A 114 3.48 46.51 21.52
N ILE A 115 4.29 45.49 21.78
CA ILE A 115 4.66 45.08 23.13
C ILE A 115 5.40 46.22 23.81
N GLN A 116 6.39 46.83 23.15
CA GLN A 116 7.14 47.94 23.70
C GLN A 116 6.27 49.18 23.98
N GLU A 117 5.31 49.50 23.10
CA GLU A 117 4.31 50.55 23.36
C GLU A 117 3.47 50.24 24.62
N LEU A 118 3.06 48.97 24.80
CA LEU A 118 2.29 48.55 25.96
C LEU A 118 3.12 48.55 27.25
N GLU A 119 4.39 48.15 27.17
CA GLU A 119 5.35 48.21 28.27
C GLU A 119 5.59 49.66 28.70
N ASN A 120 5.83 50.57 27.76
CA ASN A 120 5.97 52.00 28.07
C ASN A 120 4.68 52.57 28.68
N ALA A 121 3.51 52.22 28.14
CA ALA A 121 2.23 52.66 28.70
C ALA A 121 1.99 52.11 30.13
N LEU A 122 2.52 50.93 30.43
CA LEU A 122 2.49 50.34 31.76
C LEU A 122 3.43 51.08 32.73
N GLU A 123 4.64 51.44 32.28
CA GLU A 123 5.62 52.19 33.07
C GLU A 123 5.19 53.64 33.36
N GLU A 124 4.53 54.30 32.40
CA GLU A 124 4.04 55.68 32.53
C GLU A 124 2.76 55.81 33.38
N SER A 125 2.10 54.69 33.71
CA SER A 125 0.87 54.69 34.49
C SER A 125 1.16 54.67 36.01
N PRO A 126 0.54 55.55 36.83
CA PRO A 126 0.72 55.52 38.27
C PRO A 126 0.17 54.21 38.86
N ALA A 127 1.04 53.42 39.51
CA ALA A 127 0.77 52.07 40.04
C ALA A 127 -0.47 51.96 40.95
N GLN A 128 -0.97 53.08 41.50
CA GLN A 128 -2.14 53.13 42.38
C GLN A 128 -3.49 53.22 41.68
N GLU A 129 -3.57 53.70 40.43
CA GLU A 129 -4.85 53.79 39.72
C GLU A 129 -5.26 52.46 39.10
N TRP A 130 -4.31 51.65 38.63
CA TRP A 130 -4.56 50.31 38.09
C TRP A 130 -5.10 49.33 39.15
N GLY A 131 -4.54 49.36 40.36
CA GLY A 131 -4.96 48.46 41.44
C GLY A 131 -6.44 48.57 41.79
N ASN A 132 -7.04 49.75 41.66
CA ASN A 132 -8.44 50.00 41.99
C ASN A 132 -9.35 50.03 40.76
N THR A 133 -8.95 50.65 39.65
CA THR A 133 -9.80 50.67 38.45
C THR A 133 -9.83 49.33 37.76
N LEU A 134 -8.71 48.62 37.68
CA LEU A 134 -8.65 47.34 36.98
C LEU A 134 -9.30 46.22 37.80
N THR A 135 -9.19 46.23 39.13
CA THR A 135 -9.96 45.30 39.96
C THR A 135 -11.46 45.62 39.97
N LEU A 136 -11.89 46.88 40.04
CA LEU A 136 -13.32 47.24 40.00
C LEU A 136 -13.93 47.06 38.60
N GLN A 137 -13.20 47.37 37.55
CA GLN A 137 -13.66 47.17 36.17
C GLN A 137 -13.56 45.71 35.76
N ALA A 138 -12.51 44.97 36.15
CA ALA A 138 -12.44 43.54 35.92
C ALA A 138 -13.52 42.81 36.74
N THR A 139 -13.79 43.19 38.00
CA THR A 139 -14.90 42.57 38.76
C THR A 139 -16.26 42.94 38.17
N LYS A 140 -16.48 44.17 37.68
CA LYS A 140 -17.73 44.51 36.97
C LYS A 140 -17.86 43.82 35.61
N ALA A 141 -16.78 43.77 34.83
CA ALA A 141 -16.76 43.12 33.52
C ALA A 141 -16.88 41.60 33.66
N LEU A 142 -16.22 41.01 34.66
CA LEU A 142 -16.30 39.58 35.00
C LEU A 142 -17.66 39.24 35.58
N ASN A 143 -18.26 40.06 36.46
CA ASN A 143 -19.65 39.85 36.89
C ASN A 143 -20.65 40.02 35.74
N LYS A 144 -20.38 40.93 34.80
CA LYS A 144 -21.22 41.11 33.60
C LYS A 144 -21.03 39.97 32.61
N GLN A 145 -19.81 39.47 32.41
CA GLN A 145 -19.50 38.32 31.58
C GLN A 145 -20.00 37.03 32.22
N VAL A 146 -19.92 36.87 33.54
CA VAL A 146 -20.50 35.76 34.30
C VAL A 146 -22.01 35.84 34.24
N LYS A 147 -22.64 37.00 34.41
CA LYS A 147 -24.10 37.15 34.21
C LYS A 147 -24.50 36.88 32.76
N GLN A 148 -23.79 37.40 31.77
CA GLN A 148 -24.07 37.14 30.36
C GLN A 148 -23.75 35.70 29.97
N ALA A 149 -22.76 35.06 30.58
CA ALA A 149 -22.44 33.65 30.39
C ALA A 149 -23.47 32.78 31.09
N LEU A 150 -24.03 33.19 32.25
CA LEU A 150 -25.12 32.51 32.94
C LEU A 150 -26.47 32.70 32.23
N GLU A 151 -26.71 33.87 31.63
CA GLU A 151 -27.88 34.15 30.79
C GLU A 151 -27.78 33.49 29.40
N LYS A 152 -26.56 33.29 28.88
CA LYS A 152 -26.28 32.57 27.62
C LYS A 152 -25.97 31.09 27.81
N THR A 153 -25.72 30.62 29.03
CA THR A 153 -25.88 29.21 29.37
C THR A 153 -27.37 28.98 29.36
N ILE A 154 -27.87 28.77 28.14
CA ILE A 154 -29.04 27.96 27.89
C ILE A 154 -28.93 26.78 28.85
N ASP A 155 -29.91 26.64 29.74
CA ASP A 155 -30.02 25.49 30.64
C ASP A 155 -29.62 24.27 29.81
N LEU A 156 -28.53 23.58 30.14
CA LEU A 156 -28.06 22.43 29.35
C LEU A 156 -29.16 21.36 29.23
N ARG A 157 -30.15 21.39 30.14
CA ARG A 157 -31.41 20.63 30.08
C ARG A 157 -32.36 21.04 28.93
N SER A 158 -32.36 22.29 28.49
CA SER A 158 -33.21 22.81 27.41
C SER A 158 -32.58 22.69 26.01
N LEU A 159 -31.24 22.56 25.91
CA LEU A 159 -30.53 22.18 24.68
C LEU A 159 -30.52 20.67 24.40
N ALA A 160 -30.91 19.84 25.37
CA ALA A 160 -31.06 18.39 25.18
C ALA A 160 -32.35 18.07 24.40
N GLN A 161 -32.47 18.57 23.16
CA GLN A 161 -33.45 18.07 22.20
C GLN A 161 -32.97 16.71 21.68
N GLU A 162 -33.35 15.67 22.42
CA GLU A 162 -33.05 14.24 22.19
C GLU A 162 -31.57 13.88 22.06
N ALA A 163 -31.13 12.85 22.79
CA ALA A 163 -29.80 12.29 22.57
C ALA A 163 -29.65 11.86 21.10
N PRO A 164 -28.51 12.11 20.43
CA PRO A 164 -28.28 11.67 19.05
C PRO A 164 -28.52 10.16 18.97
N LYS A 165 -29.61 9.77 18.31
CA LYS A 165 -30.14 8.39 18.30
C LYS A 165 -29.26 7.43 17.50
N GLU A 166 -28.45 7.95 16.58
CA GLU A 166 -27.71 7.13 15.62
C GLU A 166 -26.33 6.67 16.13
N ASN A 167 -25.71 7.36 17.09
CA ASN A 167 -24.41 6.94 17.64
C ASN A 167 -24.06 7.54 19.01
N ALA A 168 -24.89 7.24 20.02
CA ALA A 168 -24.72 7.78 21.37
C ALA A 168 -23.34 7.47 21.98
N THR A 169 -22.74 6.32 21.66
CA THR A 169 -21.43 5.87 22.14
C THR A 169 -20.29 6.70 21.55
N GLU A 170 -20.29 6.96 20.24
CA GLU A 170 -19.30 7.85 19.62
C GLU A 170 -19.40 9.29 20.12
N CYS A 171 -20.62 9.81 20.29
CA CYS A 171 -20.82 11.16 20.84
C CYS A 171 -20.27 11.28 22.27
N LEU A 172 -20.52 10.28 23.12
CA LEU A 172 -19.95 10.22 24.47
C LEU A 172 -18.42 10.18 24.40
N ARG A 173 -17.83 9.33 23.54
CA ARG A 173 -16.38 9.24 23.36
C ARG A 173 -15.76 10.58 22.94
N LEU A 174 -16.34 11.25 21.94
CA LEU A 174 -15.88 12.56 21.46
C LEU A 174 -16.02 13.64 22.55
N MET A 175 -17.11 13.61 23.33
CA MET A 175 -17.30 14.51 24.46
C MET A 175 -16.24 14.28 25.56
N GLY A 176 -15.91 13.02 25.86
CA GLY A 176 -14.80 12.68 26.76
C GLY A 176 -13.46 13.23 26.29
N MET A 177 -13.15 13.12 24.99
CA MET A 177 -11.96 13.72 24.38
C MET A 177 -11.96 15.25 24.43
N ALA A 178 -13.10 15.89 24.16
CA ALA A 178 -13.22 17.35 24.25
C ALA A 178 -13.05 17.85 25.70
N LEU A 179 -13.64 17.14 26.67
CA LEU A 179 -13.51 17.45 28.09
C LEU A 179 -12.07 17.28 28.59
N LYS A 180 -11.31 16.30 28.08
CA LYS A 180 -9.86 16.18 28.32
C LYS A 180 -9.11 17.45 27.89
N GLN A 181 -9.40 17.95 26.68
CA GLN A 181 -8.76 19.16 26.16
C GLN A 181 -9.11 20.40 26.99
N ILE A 182 -10.37 20.54 27.38
CA ILE A 182 -10.83 21.64 28.24
C ILE A 182 -10.21 21.53 29.64
N ALA A 183 -10.15 20.34 30.23
CA ALA A 183 -9.54 20.09 31.52
C ALA A 183 -8.06 20.50 31.53
N SER A 184 -7.32 20.18 30.46
CA SER A 184 -5.91 20.55 30.30
C SER A 184 -5.72 22.05 30.03
N ALA A 185 -6.58 22.68 29.24
CA ALA A 185 -6.47 24.09 28.90
C ALA A 185 -6.86 25.03 30.06
N MET A 186 -7.78 24.60 30.91
CA MET A 186 -8.37 25.43 31.97
C MET A 186 -8.04 24.96 33.40
N ASN A 187 -7.17 23.96 33.57
CA ASN A 187 -6.90 23.30 34.87
C ASN A 187 -8.20 22.93 35.62
N ASN A 188 -9.20 22.45 34.89
CA ASN A 188 -10.53 22.18 35.43
C ASN A 188 -10.63 20.71 35.88
N THR A 189 -10.60 20.49 37.19
CA THR A 189 -10.67 19.16 37.81
C THR A 189 -12.03 18.47 37.61
N GLN A 190 -13.13 19.21 37.48
CA GLN A 190 -14.46 18.66 37.23
C GLN A 190 -14.59 18.15 35.79
N ALA A 191 -14.04 18.89 34.82
CA ALA A 191 -13.98 18.45 33.43
C ALA A 191 -13.13 17.17 33.29
N LEU A 192 -12.06 17.07 34.09
CA LEU A 192 -11.20 15.89 34.14
C LEU A 192 -11.95 14.67 34.70
N GLN A 193 -12.67 14.82 35.80
CA GLN A 193 -13.51 13.76 36.37
C GLN A 193 -14.62 13.31 35.40
N ALA A 194 -15.26 14.25 34.71
CA ALA A 194 -16.26 13.93 33.70
C ALA A 194 -15.66 13.16 32.52
N ALA A 195 -14.50 13.57 32.01
CA ALA A 195 -13.79 12.86 30.95
C ALA A 195 -13.39 11.44 31.37
N ALA A 196 -12.91 11.27 32.61
CA ALA A 196 -12.53 9.98 33.17
C ALA A 196 -13.71 9.01 33.24
N LEU A 197 -14.86 9.48 33.76
CA LEU A 197 -16.09 8.70 33.84
C LEU A 197 -16.61 8.28 32.47
N ILE A 198 -16.59 9.20 31.50
CA ILE A 198 -17.09 8.94 30.15
C ILE A 198 -16.21 7.94 29.40
N LEU A 199 -14.89 8.00 29.58
CA LEU A 199 -13.93 7.13 28.88
C LEU A 199 -13.61 5.84 29.65
N GLY A 200 -14.12 5.68 30.87
CA GLY A 200 -13.83 4.53 31.73
C GLY A 200 -12.37 4.47 32.19
N SER A 201 -11.79 5.61 32.55
CA SER A 201 -10.39 5.71 32.99
C SER A 201 -10.29 6.39 34.36
N GLU A 202 -9.10 6.37 34.95
CA GLU A 202 -8.82 7.15 36.14
C GLU A 202 -8.85 8.66 35.84
N PRO A 203 -9.23 9.52 36.81
CA PRO A 203 -9.21 10.97 36.66
C PRO A 203 -7.78 11.51 36.77
N THR A 204 -6.89 11.04 35.89
CA THR A 204 -5.54 11.59 35.70
C THR A 204 -5.35 11.93 34.21
N PRO A 205 -4.61 13.01 33.87
CA PRO A 205 -4.38 13.38 32.48
C PRO A 205 -3.74 12.26 31.65
N GLN A 206 -2.84 11.49 32.27
CA GLN A 206 -2.13 10.38 31.64
C GLN A 206 -3.05 9.20 31.37
N ALA A 207 -3.87 8.77 32.33
CA ALA A 207 -4.81 7.66 32.12
C ALA A 207 -5.87 8.01 31.07
N ILE A 208 -6.39 9.24 31.09
CA ILE A 208 -7.35 9.72 30.09
C ILE A 208 -6.69 9.80 28.71
N ALA A 209 -5.42 10.24 28.62
CA ALA A 209 -4.71 10.31 27.35
C ALA A 209 -4.50 8.92 26.76
N TYR A 210 -3.97 8.00 27.56
CA TYR A 210 -3.75 6.62 27.17
C TYR A 210 -5.06 5.93 26.74
N ARG A 211 -6.13 6.12 27.51
CA ARG A 211 -7.45 5.57 27.17
C ARG A 211 -8.02 6.18 25.89
N ALA A 212 -7.85 7.48 25.67
CA ALA A 212 -8.28 8.14 24.44
C ALA A 212 -7.53 7.58 23.22
N GLU A 213 -6.22 7.34 23.32
CA GLU A 213 -5.42 6.73 22.25
C GLU A 213 -5.88 5.30 21.92
N GLN A 214 -6.12 4.46 22.93
CA GLN A 214 -6.68 3.13 22.74
C GLN A 214 -8.00 3.18 21.97
N LEU A 215 -8.91 4.07 22.38
CA LEU A 215 -10.23 4.21 21.76
C LEU A 215 -10.17 4.84 20.37
N GLN A 216 -9.05 5.42 19.92
CA GLN A 216 -8.91 5.86 18.52
C GLN A 216 -8.85 4.69 17.56
N LEU A 217 -8.35 3.53 18.00
CA LEU A 217 -8.28 2.32 17.19
C LEU A 217 -9.64 1.59 17.08
N LEU A 218 -10.64 2.01 17.87
CA LEU A 218 -11.95 1.37 17.91
C LEU A 218 -12.64 1.22 16.54
N PRO A 219 -12.70 2.25 15.67
CA PRO A 219 -13.34 2.12 14.36
C PRO A 219 -12.64 1.10 13.46
N GLN A 220 -11.30 1.05 13.53
CA GLN A 220 -10.49 0.08 12.79
C GLN A 220 -10.74 -1.34 13.31
N ALA A 221 -10.70 -1.52 14.63
CA ALA A 221 -10.98 -2.81 15.26
C ALA A 221 -12.36 -3.36 14.91
N VAL A 222 -13.40 -2.51 14.92
CA VAL A 222 -14.76 -2.91 14.52
C VAL A 222 -14.82 -3.26 13.03
N ALA A 223 -14.15 -2.50 12.16
CA ALA A 223 -14.11 -2.78 10.73
C ALA A 223 -13.43 -4.14 10.43
N ASP A 224 -12.26 -4.37 11.03
CA ASP A 224 -11.47 -5.59 10.81
C ASP A 224 -12.19 -6.83 11.35
N ILE A 225 -12.77 -6.74 12.55
CA ILE A 225 -13.59 -7.82 13.11
C ILE A 225 -14.81 -8.11 12.24
N ARG A 226 -15.53 -7.07 11.77
CA ARG A 226 -16.68 -7.27 10.88
C ARG A 226 -16.27 -7.89 9.55
N GLN A 227 -15.13 -7.51 9.01
CA GLN A 227 -14.61 -8.07 7.78
C GLN A 227 -14.36 -9.58 7.92
N VAL A 228 -13.73 -10.01 9.01
CA VAL A 228 -13.54 -11.44 9.31
C VAL A 228 -14.89 -12.15 9.47
N LEU A 229 -15.79 -11.63 10.29
CA LEU A 229 -17.10 -12.26 10.52
C LEU A 229 -17.99 -12.31 9.27
N SER A 230 -17.80 -11.40 8.32
CA SER A 230 -18.53 -11.38 7.04
C SER A 230 -18.02 -12.39 6.01
N SER A 231 -16.84 -12.97 6.25
CA SER A 231 -16.23 -13.93 5.33
C SER A 231 -16.99 -15.26 5.37
N PRO A 232 -17.40 -15.82 4.22
CA PRO A 232 -18.14 -17.08 4.19
C PRO A 232 -17.24 -18.21 4.70
N GLY A 233 -17.68 -18.87 5.78
CA GLY A 233 -16.92 -19.96 6.39
C GLY A 233 -15.85 -19.52 7.41
N CYS A 234 -15.95 -18.29 7.94
CA CYS A 234 -15.11 -17.79 9.03
C CYS A 234 -14.88 -18.87 10.11
N THR A 235 -13.61 -19.11 10.43
CA THR A 235 -13.21 -19.98 11.54
C THR A 235 -12.99 -19.19 12.82
N TRP A 236 -13.04 -19.85 13.97
CA TRP A 236 -12.74 -19.20 15.24
C TRP A 236 -11.28 -18.73 15.33
N GLN A 237 -10.35 -19.48 14.72
CA GLN A 237 -8.95 -19.08 14.62
C GLN A 237 -8.75 -17.77 13.84
N GLU A 238 -9.40 -17.60 12.69
CA GLU A 238 -9.33 -16.36 11.90
C GLU A 238 -9.87 -15.14 12.68
N TYR A 239 -10.93 -15.34 13.48
CA TYR A 239 -11.43 -14.31 14.38
C TYR A 239 -10.43 -14.01 15.51
N LEU A 240 -9.86 -15.04 16.14
CA LEU A 240 -8.90 -14.86 17.23
C LEU A 240 -7.63 -14.14 16.79
N ASP A 241 -7.11 -14.44 15.61
CA ASP A 241 -5.90 -13.80 15.07
C ASP A 241 -6.07 -12.28 15.01
N VAL A 242 -7.23 -11.80 14.56
CA VAL A 242 -7.55 -10.36 14.53
C VAL A 242 -7.92 -9.83 15.92
N ALA A 243 -8.68 -10.59 16.71
CA ALA A 243 -9.11 -10.15 18.04
C ALA A 243 -7.94 -9.95 19.02
N GLN A 244 -6.86 -10.73 18.88
CA GLN A 244 -5.65 -10.62 19.70
C GLN A 244 -4.97 -9.24 19.58
N GLU A 245 -4.99 -8.65 18.39
CA GLU A 245 -4.43 -7.30 18.17
C GLU A 245 -5.18 -6.21 18.95
N TYR A 246 -6.46 -6.47 19.26
CA TYR A 246 -7.37 -5.53 19.91
C TYR A 246 -7.81 -5.96 21.32
N GLU A 247 -7.11 -6.89 21.96
CA GLU A 247 -7.50 -7.45 23.27
C GLU A 247 -7.70 -6.37 24.34
N VAL A 248 -6.90 -5.30 24.26
CA VAL A 248 -6.94 -4.15 25.20
C VAL A 248 -8.28 -3.38 25.12
N ILE A 249 -8.94 -3.36 23.96
CA ILE A 249 -10.20 -2.65 23.71
C ILE A 249 -11.36 -3.62 23.46
N LYS A 250 -11.24 -4.86 23.94
CA LYS A 250 -12.22 -5.94 23.73
C LYS A 250 -13.63 -5.57 24.11
N GLN A 251 -13.81 -5.02 25.30
CA GLN A 251 -15.13 -4.62 25.77
C GLN A 251 -15.74 -3.51 24.91
N ASP A 252 -14.90 -2.62 24.37
CA ASP A 252 -15.32 -1.47 23.58
C ASP A 252 -15.79 -1.89 22.18
N TYR A 253 -14.99 -2.69 21.46
CA TYR A 253 -15.43 -3.15 20.13
C TYR A 253 -16.60 -4.11 20.24
N LEU A 254 -16.66 -4.95 21.28
CA LEU A 254 -17.81 -5.82 21.50
C LEU A 254 -19.07 -4.99 21.74
N ALA A 255 -19.01 -3.82 22.37
CA ALA A 255 -20.19 -2.97 22.54
C ALA A 255 -20.79 -2.52 21.19
N GLU A 256 -19.93 -2.24 20.20
CA GLU A 256 -20.28 -1.76 18.86
C GLU A 256 -20.74 -2.86 17.88
N LEU A 257 -20.48 -4.14 18.19
CA LEU A 257 -20.97 -5.26 17.38
C LEU A 257 -22.48 -5.47 17.56
N THR A 258 -23.13 -5.83 16.46
CA THR A 258 -24.54 -6.21 16.43
C THR A 258 -24.78 -7.50 17.20
N ARG A 259 -26.04 -7.74 17.58
CA ARG A 259 -26.43 -8.99 18.25
C ARG A 259 -26.10 -10.24 17.41
N GLN A 260 -26.29 -10.16 16.10
CA GLN A 260 -26.02 -11.27 15.19
C GLN A 260 -24.52 -11.60 15.13
N GLU A 261 -23.67 -10.57 15.04
CA GLU A 261 -22.21 -10.74 15.07
C GLU A 261 -21.74 -11.37 16.39
N LYS A 262 -22.31 -10.94 17.52
CA LYS A 262 -22.02 -11.55 18.85
C LYS A 262 -22.45 -13.02 18.93
N GLU A 263 -23.61 -13.34 18.39
CA GLU A 263 -24.11 -14.72 18.34
C GLU A 263 -23.24 -15.59 17.43
N LEU A 264 -22.72 -15.05 16.32
CA LEU A 264 -21.78 -15.73 15.44
C LEU A 264 -20.45 -16.02 16.15
N ILE A 265 -19.87 -15.03 16.83
CA ILE A 265 -18.65 -15.21 17.65
C ILE A 265 -18.86 -16.33 18.68
N ALA A 266 -19.98 -16.32 19.41
CA ALA A 266 -20.28 -17.35 20.40
C ALA A 266 -20.52 -18.74 19.77
N ALA A 267 -21.04 -18.81 18.55
CA ALA A 267 -21.21 -20.06 17.83
C ALA A 267 -19.87 -20.62 17.34
N LEU A 268 -18.97 -19.75 16.86
CA LEU A 268 -17.61 -20.12 16.46
C LEU A 268 -16.81 -20.66 17.65
N GLU A 269 -16.88 -19.99 18.81
CA GLU A 269 -16.23 -20.45 20.05
C GLU A 269 -16.72 -21.85 20.46
N LYS A 270 -18.03 -22.10 20.36
CA LYS A 270 -18.62 -23.41 20.67
C LYS A 270 -18.27 -24.49 19.65
N ALA A 271 -18.10 -24.13 18.39
CA ALA A 271 -17.76 -25.08 17.33
C ALA A 271 -16.32 -25.59 17.45
N GLU A 272 -15.41 -24.80 18.01
CA GLU A 272 -14.02 -25.19 18.25
C GLU A 272 -13.80 -25.89 19.60
N GLN A 273 -14.77 -25.80 20.53
CA GLN A 273 -14.76 -26.64 21.73
C GLN A 273 -14.84 -28.12 21.33
N PRO A 274 -14.00 -29.00 21.92
CA PRO A 274 -14.04 -30.42 21.60
C PRO A 274 -15.44 -30.96 21.90
N ALA A 275 -16.02 -31.67 20.92
CA ALA A 275 -17.33 -32.27 21.07
C ALA A 275 -17.33 -33.12 22.35
N VAL A 276 -18.21 -32.79 23.30
CA VAL A 276 -18.32 -33.53 24.55
C VAL A 276 -19.24 -34.71 24.31
N ILE A 277 -18.82 -35.92 24.71
CA ILE A 277 -19.65 -37.11 24.65
C ILE A 277 -20.85 -36.90 25.60
N GLY A 278 -22.04 -36.70 25.00
CA GLY A 278 -23.29 -36.46 25.72
C GLY A 278 -24.43 -37.33 25.19
N LEU A 279 -25.63 -37.13 25.73
CA LEU A 279 -26.84 -37.88 25.35
C LEU A 279 -27.06 -37.90 23.82
N GLY A 280 -27.26 -39.09 23.26
CA GLY A 280 -27.43 -39.34 21.81
C GLY A 280 -26.11 -39.45 21.02
N SER A 281 -24.95 -39.29 21.66
CA SER A 281 -23.65 -39.44 20.98
C SER A 281 -23.40 -40.90 20.61
N ILE A 282 -22.88 -41.13 19.40
CA ILE A 282 -22.43 -42.45 18.96
C ILE A 282 -20.96 -42.62 19.36
N VAL A 283 -20.69 -43.63 20.17
CA VAL A 283 -19.40 -43.83 20.82
C VAL A 283 -18.84 -45.23 20.59
N ALA A 284 -17.53 -45.33 20.74
CA ALA A 284 -16.74 -46.54 20.80
C ALA A 284 -15.86 -46.49 22.06
N HIS A 285 -15.34 -47.63 22.51
CA HIS A 285 -14.35 -47.62 23.58
C HIS A 285 -13.05 -46.96 23.09
N ALA A 286 -12.39 -46.17 23.93
CA ALA A 286 -11.15 -45.46 23.58
C ALA A 286 -9.94 -46.40 23.47
N ASP A 287 -9.84 -47.39 24.37
CA ASP A 287 -8.78 -48.41 24.38
C ASP A 287 -8.84 -49.37 23.17
N PRO A 288 -7.82 -49.42 22.29
CA PRO A 288 -7.73 -50.34 21.13
C PRO A 288 -7.81 -51.82 21.46
N TYR A 289 -7.47 -52.22 22.69
CA TYR A 289 -7.42 -53.62 23.09
C TYR A 289 -8.75 -54.15 23.66
N ARG A 290 -9.75 -53.28 23.81
CA ARG A 290 -11.08 -53.67 24.29
C ARG A 290 -11.94 -54.21 23.16
N THR A 291 -12.74 -55.23 23.44
CA THR A 291 -13.71 -55.82 22.50
C THR A 291 -14.71 -54.79 21.96
N LEU A 292 -14.98 -53.74 22.72
CA LEU A 292 -15.89 -52.65 22.40
C LEU A 292 -15.24 -51.51 21.58
N TYR A 293 -13.95 -51.62 21.23
CA TYR A 293 -13.22 -50.59 20.48
C TYR A 293 -13.77 -50.36 19.07
N ALA A 294 -14.25 -51.41 18.42
CA ALA A 294 -14.89 -51.37 17.11
C ALA A 294 -16.43 -51.41 17.18
N ALA A 295 -16.98 -51.63 18.38
CA ALA A 295 -18.41 -51.69 18.59
C ALA A 295 -19.01 -50.28 18.51
N ARG A 296 -20.22 -50.20 17.96
CA ARG A 296 -21.03 -48.98 17.94
C ARG A 296 -21.92 -48.97 19.18
N GLY A 297 -21.89 -47.88 19.94
CA GLY A 297 -22.78 -47.64 21.07
C GLY A 297 -23.41 -46.26 21.01
N GLU A 298 -24.56 -46.10 21.66
CA GLU A 298 -25.27 -44.83 21.77
C GLU A 298 -25.40 -44.44 23.25
N VAL A 299 -25.06 -43.20 23.57
CA VAL A 299 -25.24 -42.67 24.93
C VAL A 299 -26.72 -42.42 25.19
N ILE A 300 -27.32 -43.18 26.11
CA ILE A 300 -28.75 -43.10 26.43
C ILE A 300 -29.05 -42.24 27.67
N GLN A 301 -28.05 -42.02 28.52
CA GLN A 301 -28.19 -41.18 29.71
C GLN A 301 -26.87 -40.46 30.01
N ASP A 302 -26.97 -39.18 30.33
CA ASP A 302 -25.85 -38.34 30.75
C ASP A 302 -25.94 -38.11 32.27
N LEU A 303 -24.89 -38.49 32.99
CA LEU A 303 -24.78 -38.36 34.45
C LEU A 303 -23.73 -37.32 34.85
N GLY A 304 -23.30 -36.45 33.92
CA GLY A 304 -22.23 -35.47 34.16
C GLY A 304 -20.88 -36.04 33.73
N ASP A 305 -20.05 -36.51 34.66
CA ASP A 305 -18.72 -37.04 34.33
C ASP A 305 -18.77 -38.45 33.70
N GLU A 306 -19.91 -39.11 33.82
CA GLU A 306 -20.15 -40.47 33.33
C GLU A 306 -21.37 -40.51 32.43
N VAL A 307 -21.38 -41.49 31.54
CA VAL A 307 -22.43 -41.71 30.57
C VAL A 307 -22.84 -43.18 30.57
N ILE A 308 -24.13 -43.43 30.35
CA ILE A 308 -24.65 -44.79 30.16
C ILE A 308 -24.75 -45.04 28.66
N VAL A 309 -24.07 -46.09 28.19
CA VAL A 309 -24.00 -46.45 26.77
C VAL A 309 -24.78 -47.73 26.52
N ALA A 310 -25.66 -47.70 25.53
CA ALA A 310 -26.30 -48.88 24.97
C ALA A 310 -25.54 -49.32 23.72
N TRP A 311 -25.00 -50.54 23.72
CA TRP A 311 -24.20 -51.03 22.61
C TRP A 311 -25.02 -51.84 21.60
N ASP A 312 -24.78 -51.60 20.30
CA ASP A 312 -25.55 -52.23 19.20
C ASP A 312 -25.38 -53.75 19.17
N HIS A 313 -24.19 -54.26 19.50
CA HIS A 313 -23.90 -55.70 19.51
C HIS A 313 -24.64 -56.49 20.62
N TRP A 314 -25.34 -55.80 21.53
CA TRP A 314 -26.18 -56.40 22.57
C TRP A 314 -27.69 -56.16 22.36
N GLN A 315 -28.13 -55.72 21.18
CA GLN A 315 -29.57 -55.49 20.91
C GLN A 315 -30.46 -56.73 21.13
N ASN A 316 -29.90 -57.95 21.02
CA ASN A 316 -30.65 -59.21 21.16
C ASN A 316 -30.58 -59.85 22.56
N GLU A 317 -29.71 -59.38 23.44
CA GLU A 317 -29.60 -59.83 24.84
C GLU A 317 -30.01 -58.68 25.75
N SER A 318 -31.22 -58.75 26.33
CA SER A 318 -31.76 -57.84 27.36
C SER A 318 -30.82 -56.65 27.72
N LYS A 319 -30.86 -55.61 26.88
CA LYS A 319 -30.12 -54.33 26.94
C LYS A 319 -29.16 -54.20 28.13
N LYS A 320 -27.92 -54.71 28.00
CA LYS A 320 -26.85 -54.34 28.93
C LYS A 320 -26.46 -52.90 28.65
N THR A 321 -26.93 -52.01 29.51
CA THR A 321 -26.53 -50.61 29.57
C THR A 321 -25.46 -50.49 30.63
N ASP A 322 -24.23 -50.21 30.21
CA ASP A 322 -23.09 -50.08 31.12
C ASP A 322 -22.72 -48.61 31.29
N ARG A 323 -22.20 -48.27 32.47
CA ARG A 323 -21.74 -46.92 32.83
C ARG A 323 -20.25 -46.79 32.52
N TYR A 324 -19.88 -45.71 31.84
CA TYR A 324 -18.50 -45.40 31.46
C TYR A 324 -18.17 -43.96 31.82
N PHE A 325 -16.89 -43.71 32.14
CA PHE A 325 -16.39 -42.33 32.17
C PHE A 325 -16.25 -41.80 30.75
N ARG A 326 -16.45 -40.50 30.56
CA ARG A 326 -16.30 -39.86 29.23
C ARG A 326 -14.91 -40.11 28.62
N ASP A 327 -13.87 -40.17 29.46
CA ASP A 327 -12.49 -40.39 29.05
C ASP A 327 -12.21 -41.84 28.58
N GLU A 328 -13.08 -42.80 28.92
CA GLU A 328 -12.99 -44.19 28.47
C GLU A 328 -13.57 -44.39 27.06
N LEU A 329 -14.24 -43.36 26.53
CA LEU A 329 -14.98 -43.41 25.29
C LEU A 329 -14.40 -42.43 24.26
N ARG A 330 -14.63 -42.75 22.99
CA ARG A 330 -14.34 -41.86 21.85
C ARG A 330 -15.55 -41.83 20.93
N PHE A 331 -15.68 -40.81 20.10
CA PHE A 331 -16.69 -40.84 19.04
C PHE A 331 -16.43 -42.00 18.09
N TRP A 332 -17.49 -42.73 17.76
CA TRP A 332 -17.42 -43.82 16.80
C TRP A 332 -17.16 -43.25 15.41
N GLN A 333 -16.13 -43.75 14.72
CA GLN A 333 -15.79 -43.36 13.35
C GLN A 333 -16.09 -44.55 12.43
N PRO A 334 -16.92 -44.37 11.38
CA PRO A 334 -17.09 -45.40 10.35
C PRO A 334 -15.75 -45.59 9.63
N GLN A 335 -15.27 -46.83 9.56
CA GLN A 335 -14.11 -47.19 8.73
C GLN A 335 -14.51 -47.36 7.27
#